data_AF-A0A524IH20-F1
#
_entry.id   AF-A0A524IH20-F1
#
_cell.length_a   1.000
_cell.length_b   1.000
_cell.length_c   1.000
_cell.angle_alpha   90.00
_cell.angle_beta   90.00
_cell.angle_gamma   90.00
#
_symmetry.space_group_name_H-M   'P 1'
#
loop_
_entity.id
_entity.type
_entity.pdbx_description
1 polymer ?
#
loop_
_entity_poly.entity_id
_entity_poly.type
_entity_poly.pdbx_seq_one_letter_code
_entity_poly.pdbx_strand_id
1 'polypeptide(L)' 'MRIRVLLLVAVLLLGASRDAQPSGLRPPVKTLTFAVGGAPSELDYWEELLRDFTARTGIRVELLRQPTDTSLRRQ' A
#
# COMPACT_ATOMS: atom_id res chain seq x y z
N MET A 1 21.03 44.58 17.46
CA MET A 1 19.86 44.45 16.56
C MET A 1 20.18 44.00 15.13
N ARG A 2 21.41 44.12 14.61
CA ARG A 2 21.73 43.78 13.20
C ARG A 2 21.91 42.27 12.94
N ILE A 3 22.45 41.54 13.91
CA ILE A 3 22.70 40.08 13.80
C ILE A 3 21.42 39.25 13.77
N ARG A 4 20.36 39.64 14.50
CA ARG A 4 19.08 38.92 14.50
C ARG A 4 18.32 39.05 13.18
N VAL A 5 18.44 40.20 12.49
CA VAL A 5 17.83 40.45 11.18
C VAL A 5 18.53 39.64 10.08
N LEU A 6 19.86 39.55 10.12
CA LEU A 6 20.63 38.72 9.19
C LEU A 6 20.29 37.23 9.32
N LEU A 7 20.07 36.74 10.54
CA LEU A 7 19.70 35.35 10.79
C LEU A 7 18.29 35.02 10.25
N LEU A 8 17.37 35.98 10.34
CA LEU A 8 16.00 35.81 9.85
C LEU A 8 15.93 35.84 8.30
N VAL A 9 16.75 36.65 7.64
CA VAL A 9 16.86 36.67 6.17
C VAL A 9 17.56 35.41 5.63
N ALA A 10 18.56 34.89 6.32
CA ALA A 10 19.25 33.66 5.91
C ALA A 10 18.33 32.43 5.96
N VAL A 11 17.46 32.32 6.97
CA VAL A 11 16.47 31.23 7.08
C VAL A 11 15.40 31.33 5.98
N LEU A 12 15.00 32.54 5.59
CA LEU A 12 14.06 32.76 4.49
C LEU A 12 14.68 32.46 3.11
N LEU A 13 15.98 32.70 2.92
CA LEU A 13 16.68 32.39 1.66
C LEU A 13 17.04 30.89 1.52
N LEU A 14 17.28 30.17 2.62
CA LEU A 14 17.51 28.73 2.59
C LEU A 14 16.21 27.91 2.34
N GLY A 15 15.04 28.46 2.65
CA GLY A 15 13.74 27.79 2.46
C GLY A 15 13.22 27.73 1.02
N ALA A 16 13.92 28.34 0.06
CA ALA A 16 13.50 28.39 -1.35
C ALA A 16 14.24 27.41 -2.28
N SER A 17 15.06 26.51 -1.74
CA SER A 17 15.52 25.35 -2.49
C SER A 17 14.41 24.30 -2.47
N ARG A 18 13.39 24.55 -3.30
CA ARG A 18 12.48 23.49 -3.74
C ARG A 18 13.37 22.47 -4.43
N ASP A 19 13.68 21.39 -3.72
CA ASP A 19 14.05 20.13 -4.36
C ASP A 19 13.02 19.92 -5.47
N ALA A 20 13.50 19.94 -6.71
CA ALA A 20 12.75 19.48 -7.84
C ALA A 20 12.47 18.01 -7.58
N GLN A 21 11.38 17.74 -6.87
CA GLN A 21 10.89 16.41 -6.60
C GLN A 21 10.61 15.80 -7.97
N PRO A 22 11.31 14.74 -8.39
CA PRO A 22 10.99 14.07 -9.64
C PRO A 22 9.57 13.53 -9.47
N SER A 23 8.59 14.20 -10.08
CA SER A 23 7.24 13.69 -10.23
C SER A 23 7.25 12.58 -11.29
N GLY A 24 8.05 11.54 -11.02
CA GLY A 24 7.85 10.23 -11.60
C GLY A 24 6.58 9.64 -11.01
N LEU A 25 5.42 10.19 -11.38
CA LEU A 25 4.13 9.60 -11.10
C LEU A 25 4.05 8.30 -11.89
N ARG A 26 4.60 7.24 -11.29
CA ARG A 26 4.27 5.87 -11.66
C ARG A 26 2.75 5.78 -11.56
N PRO A 27 2.03 5.36 -12.62
CA PRO A 27 0.59 5.28 -12.56
C PRO A 27 0.19 4.45 -11.33
N PRO A 28 -0.83 4.87 -10.57
CA PRO A 28 -1.19 4.19 -9.33
C PRO A 28 -1.50 2.72 -9.65
N VAL A 29 -0.74 1.82 -9.02
CA VAL A 29 -0.95 0.38 -9.17
C VAL A 29 -2.33 0.06 -8.60
N LYS A 30 -3.26 -0.36 -9.47
CA LYS A 30 -4.60 -0.78 -9.07
C LYS A 30 -4.45 -1.97 -8.12
N THR A 31 -4.83 -1.76 -6.86
CA THR A 31 -4.74 -2.76 -5.79
C THR A 31 -6.14 -3.10 -5.30
N LEU A 32 -6.46 -4.39 -5.23
CA LEU A 32 -7.73 -4.94 -4.76
C LEU A 32 -7.47 -5.76 -3.49
N THR A 33 -8.31 -5.61 -2.48
CA THR A 33 -8.30 -6.52 -1.33
C THR A 33 -9.35 -7.60 -1.52
N PHE A 34 -8.95 -8.87 -1.40
CA PHE A 34 -9.84 -10.03 -1.46
C PHE A 34 -9.87 -10.70 -0.09
N ALA A 35 -10.98 -10.50 0.65
CA ALA A 35 -11.15 -11.10 1.97
C ALA A 35 -11.93 -12.41 1.87
N VAL A 36 -11.35 -13.52 2.33
CA VAL A 36 -11.96 -14.84 2.21
C VAL A 36 -11.61 -15.73 3.40
N GLY A 37 -12.60 -16.47 3.90
CA GLY A 37 -12.41 -17.58 4.83
C GLY A 37 -12.57 -18.92 4.10
N GLY A 38 -12.25 -20.02 4.76
CA GLY A 38 -12.37 -21.36 4.20
C GLY A 38 -11.42 -22.35 4.83
N ALA A 39 -11.49 -23.59 4.36
CA ALA A 39 -10.50 -24.61 4.69
C ALA A 39 -9.12 -24.22 4.12
N PRO A 40 -8.01 -24.72 4.71
CA PRO A 40 -6.67 -24.44 4.20
C PRO A 40 -6.51 -24.71 2.69
N SER A 41 -7.07 -25.81 2.19
CA SER A 41 -7.02 -26.17 0.78
C SER A 41 -7.73 -25.19 -0.15
N GLU A 42 -8.78 -24.50 0.34
CA GLU A 42 -9.47 -23.47 -0.44
C GLU A 42 -8.61 -22.21 -0.50
N LEU A 43 -7.93 -21.86 0.60
CA LEU A 43 -7.02 -20.70 0.63
C LEU A 43 -5.85 -20.89 -0.33
N ASP A 44 -5.28 -22.09 -0.41
CA ASP A 44 -4.22 -22.42 -1.37
C ASP A 44 -4.69 -22.25 -2.82
N TYR A 45 -5.92 -22.71 -3.11
CA TYR A 45 -6.54 -22.51 -4.42
C TYR A 45 -6.76 -21.02 -4.74
N TRP A 46 -7.26 -20.24 -3.77
CA TRP A 46 -7.44 -18.80 -3.94
C TRP A 46 -6.12 -18.08 -4.23
N GLU A 47 -5.02 -18.46 -3.57
CA GLU A 47 -3.70 -17.89 -3.82
C GLU A 47 -3.21 -18.13 -5.25
N GLU A 48 -3.38 -19.34 -5.78
CA GLU A 48 -3.05 -19.67 -7.16
C GLU A 48 -3.91 -18.89 -8.16
N LEU A 49 -5.23 -18.85 -7.95
CA LEU A 49 -6.14 -18.12 -8.83
C LEU A 49 -5.81 -16.62 -8.87
N LEU A 50 -5.50 -16.02 -7.72
CA LEU A 50 -5.16 -14.60 -7.62
C LEU A 50 -3.82 -14.28 -8.29
N ARG A 51 -2.84 -15.18 -8.21
CA ARG A 51 -1.57 -15.06 -8.94
C ARG A 51 -1.81 -15.00 -10.44
N ASP A 52 -2.62 -15.90 -10.97
CA ASP A 52 -2.97 -15.94 -12.39
C ASP A 52 -3.78 -14.71 -12.82
N PHE A 53 -4.72 -14.27 -11.98
CA PHE A 53 -5.47 -13.03 -12.20
C PHE A 53 -4.56 -11.81 -12.28
N THR A 54 -3.62 -11.66 -11.35
CA THR A 54 -2.65 -10.56 -11.35
C THR A 54 -1.75 -10.62 -12.57
N ALA A 55 -1.29 -11.81 -12.99
CA ALA A 55 -0.47 -11.98 -14.19
C ALA A 55 -1.20 -11.55 -15.47
N ARG A 56 -2.51 -11.81 -15.56
CA ARG A 56 -3.33 -11.47 -16.75
C ARG A 56 -3.79 -10.01 -16.79
N THR A 57 -4.04 -9.40 -15.63
CA THR A 57 -4.69 -8.08 -15.55
C THR A 57 -3.77 -6.95 -15.12
N GLY A 58 -2.63 -7.28 -14.50
CA GLY A 58 -1.75 -6.30 -13.86
C GLY A 58 -2.34 -5.66 -12.59
N ILE A 59 -3.50 -6.13 -12.12
CA ILE A 59 -4.11 -5.67 -10.86
C ILE A 59 -3.49 -6.46 -9.72
N ARG A 60 -2.92 -5.75 -8.75
CA ARG A 60 -2.39 -6.37 -7.54
C ARG A 60 -3.54 -6.79 -6.64
N VAL A 61 -3.53 -8.02 -6.15
CA VAL A 61 -4.54 -8.48 -5.17
C VAL A 61 -3.87 -8.82 -3.85
N GLU A 62 -4.44 -8.31 -2.76
CA GLU A 62 -4.05 -8.63 -1.39
C GLU A 62 -5.09 -9.58 -0.78
N LEU A 63 -4.66 -10.80 -0.45
CA LEU A 63 -5.51 -11.81 0.18
C LEU A 63 -5.59 -11.56 1.69
N LEU A 64 -6.79 -11.26 2.19
CA LEU A 64 -7.07 -11.15 3.62
C LEU A 64 -7.81 -12.40 4.11
N ARG A 65 -7.10 -13.28 4.82
CA ARG A 65 -7.70 -14.50 5.37
C ARG A 65 -8.64 -14.14 6.52
N GLN A 66 -9.93 -14.45 6.38
CA GLN A 66 -10.91 -14.25 7.44
C GLN A 66 -10.90 -15.45 8.40
N PRO A 67 -11.00 -15.21 9.72
CA PRO A 67 -11.16 -16.29 10.68
C PRO A 67 -12.44 -17.05 10.32
N THR A 68 -12.28 -18.31 9.93
CA THR A 68 -13.41 -19.15 9.61
C THR A 68 -13.82 -19.80 10.91
N ASP A 69 -14.87 -19.28 11.52
CA ASP A 69 -15.53 -19.89 12.68
C ASP A 69 -16.24 -21.17 12.21
N THR A 70 -15.44 -22.19 11.89
CA THR A 70 -15.90 -23.57 11.82
C THR A 70 -15.92 -24.11 13.23
N SER A 71 -16.68 -23.46 14.12
CA SER A 71 -17.10 -24.08 15.36
C SER A 71 -17.96 -25.29 14.97
N LEU A 72 -17.28 -26.42 14.82
CA LEU A 72 -17.88 -27.74 14.84
C LEU A 72 -18.58 -27.82 16.20
N ARG A 73 -19.87 -27.46 16.22
CA ARG A 73 -20.70 -27.57 17.42
C ARG A 73 -20.85 -29.06 17.70
N ARG A 74 -19.89 -29.63 18.42
CA ARG A 74 -20.03 -30.94 19.05
C ARG A 74 -21.06 -30.77 20.16
N GLN A 75 -22.26 -31.30 19.89
CA GLN A 75 -23.31 -31.53 20.88
C GLN A 75 -22.86 -32.60 21.88
#